data_AF-A0ABD0NTS3-F1
#
_entry.id   AF-A0ABD0NTS3-F1
#
_cell.length_a   1.000
_cell.length_b   1.000
_cell.length_c   1.000
_cell.angle_alpha   90.00
_cell.angle_beta   90.00
_cell.angle_gamma   90.00
#
_symmetry.space_group_name_H-M   'P 1'
#
loop_
_entity.id
_entity.type
_entity.pdbx_description
1 polymer ?
#
loop_
_entity_poly.entity_id
_entity_poly.type
_entity_poly.pdbx_seq_one_letter_code
_entity_poly.pdbx_strand_id
1 'polypeptide(L)'
;NHNDLCEHSLHLEEGQDGSTAMGLSGALPHSLPSTPDIENAELTAILPFLYLGNERDAQDLELMQRMDIGYILNVTTHLPLYHYDLGLFNYKRLPATDSNKQNLRQYFEEAFEFI
;
A
#
# COMPACT_ATOMS: atom_id res chain seq x y z
N ASN A 1 21.92 -3.52 -6.66
CA ASN A 1 21.41 -4.73 -7.34
C ASN A 1 20.46 -5.40 -6.35
N HIS A 2 19.17 -5.07 -6.39
CA HIS A 2 18.20 -5.23 -5.29
C HIS A 2 17.28 -6.45 -5.45
N ASN A 3 17.72 -7.47 -6.19
CA ASN A 3 16.87 -8.62 -6.54
C ASN A 3 16.45 -9.47 -5.33
N ASP A 4 17.19 -9.44 -4.22
CA ASP A 4 16.97 -10.37 -3.10
C ASP A 4 15.82 -9.97 -2.15
N LEU A 5 15.22 -8.79 -2.31
CA LEU A 5 14.18 -8.30 -1.39
C LEU A 5 12.79 -8.89 -1.66
N CYS A 6 12.55 -9.50 -2.84
CA CYS A 6 11.20 -9.87 -3.29
C CYS A 6 10.87 -11.37 -3.30
N GLU A 7 11.83 -12.27 -3.08
CA GLU A 7 11.65 -13.70 -3.40
C GLU A 7 11.02 -14.56 -2.27
N HIS A 8 10.75 -14.02 -1.08
CA HIS A 8 10.41 -14.84 0.09
C HIS A 8 8.92 -15.01 0.43
N SER A 9 7.98 -14.68 -0.46
CA SER A 9 6.54 -14.71 -0.08
C SER A 9 5.59 -15.45 -1.03
N LEU A 10 6.07 -16.28 -1.96
CA LEU A 10 5.19 -16.95 -2.93
C LEU A 10 5.06 -18.48 -2.80
N HIS A 11 5.37 -19.08 -1.64
CA HIS A 11 5.01 -20.48 -1.39
C HIS A 11 3.67 -20.56 -0.65
N LEU A 12 2.56 -20.55 -1.40
CA LEU A 12 1.30 -21.11 -0.91
C LEU A 12 1.38 -22.64 -1.09
N GLU A 13 1.33 -23.37 0.01
CA GLU A 13 1.23 -24.84 -0.01
C GLU A 13 -0.11 -25.29 -0.63
N GLU A 14 -0.03 -26.07 -1.71
CA GLU A 14 -1.15 -26.82 -2.26
C GLU A 14 -1.49 -27.99 -1.32
N GLY A 15 -2.65 -27.90 -0.65
CA GLY A 15 -3.21 -28.95 0.21
C GLY A 15 -4.25 -29.81 -0.54
N GLN A 16 -4.01 -31.12 -0.56
CA GLN A 16 -4.68 -32.16 -1.34
C GLN A 16 -5.93 -32.77 -0.65
N ASP A 17 -6.87 -33.27 -1.46
CA ASP A 17 -8.20 -33.86 -1.16
C ASP A 17 -8.32 -34.88 -0.01
N GLY A 18 -9.52 -34.96 0.60
CA GLY A 18 -9.98 -36.16 1.33
C GLY A 18 -11.25 -35.97 2.19
N SER A 19 -12.37 -36.58 1.78
CA SER A 19 -13.67 -36.60 2.49
C SER A 19 -13.67 -37.38 3.81
N THR A 20 -14.42 -36.92 4.84
CA THR A 20 -15.26 -37.75 5.75
C THR A 20 -16.06 -36.89 6.73
N ALA A 21 -17.30 -37.29 6.98
CA ALA A 21 -18.27 -36.64 7.85
C ALA A 21 -18.06 -36.97 9.34
N MET A 22 -18.40 -36.02 10.24
CA MET A 22 -19.23 -36.16 11.45
C MET A 22 -18.98 -34.98 12.40
N GLY A 23 -20.06 -34.36 12.86
CA GLY A 23 -20.03 -33.12 13.62
C GLY A 23 -19.54 -33.25 15.05
N LEU A 24 -19.01 -32.15 15.59
CA LEU A 24 -18.95 -31.86 17.01
C LEU A 24 -19.01 -30.34 17.21
N SER A 25 -19.94 -29.95 18.06
CA SER A 25 -20.15 -28.61 18.59
C SER A 25 -18.87 -28.07 19.24
N GLY A 26 -18.39 -26.94 18.75
CA GLY A 26 -17.30 -26.19 19.36
C GLY A 26 -17.32 -24.76 18.85
N ALA A 27 -18.05 -23.89 19.56
CA ALA A 27 -17.97 -22.45 19.33
C ALA A 27 -16.56 -21.99 19.73
N LEU A 28 -15.66 -21.92 18.76
CA LEU A 28 -14.39 -21.24 18.91
C LEU A 28 -14.69 -19.73 18.84
N PRO A 29 -14.32 -18.92 19.85
CA PRO A 29 -14.23 -17.49 19.67
C PRO A 29 -12.94 -17.24 18.87
N HIS A 30 -12.96 -17.54 17.58
CA HIS A 30 -12.01 -16.93 16.66
C HIS A 30 -12.51 -15.50 16.42
N SER A 31 -12.20 -14.60 17.36
CA SER A 31 -11.92 -13.23 16.97
C SER A 31 -10.72 -13.32 16.04
N LEU A 32 -10.99 -13.51 14.74
CA LEU A 32 -10.05 -13.20 13.69
C LEU A 32 -9.49 -11.81 14.06
N PRO A 33 -8.16 -11.61 14.05
CA PRO A 33 -7.64 -10.26 14.16
C PRO A 33 -8.33 -9.47 13.05
N SER A 34 -9.24 -8.58 13.44
CA SER A 34 -9.86 -7.64 12.53
C SER A 34 -8.70 -6.96 11.84
N THR A 35 -8.59 -7.19 10.53
CA THR A 35 -7.61 -6.53 9.68
C THR A 35 -7.58 -5.06 10.06
N PRO A 36 -6.40 -4.46 10.31
CA PRO A 36 -6.32 -3.05 10.64
C PRO A 36 -7.14 -2.28 9.62
N ASP A 37 -7.89 -1.30 10.10
CA ASP A 37 -8.76 -0.49 9.25
C ASP A 37 -7.90 0.32 8.29
N ILE A 38 -7.65 -0.22 7.10
CA ILE A 38 -6.75 0.34 6.08
C ILE A 38 -7.24 1.74 5.66
N GLU A 39 -8.56 1.97 5.70
CA GLU A 39 -9.14 3.26 5.31
C GLU A 39 -8.99 4.34 6.39
N ASN A 40 -8.82 3.93 7.65
CA ASN A 40 -8.61 4.83 8.79
C ASN A 40 -7.16 4.78 9.31
N ALA A 41 -6.24 4.18 8.57
CA ALA A 41 -4.83 4.20 8.89
C ALA A 41 -4.27 5.64 8.80
N GLU A 42 -3.49 6.02 9.80
CA GLU A 42 -2.79 7.31 9.82
C GLU A 42 -1.53 7.27 8.94
N LEU A 43 -1.10 8.44 8.48
CA LEU A 43 0.15 8.63 7.77
C LEU A 43 1.33 7.99 8.54
N THR A 44 1.96 6.99 7.93
CA THR A 44 2.96 6.16 8.58
C THR A 44 4.36 6.54 8.10
N ALA A 45 5.28 6.82 9.03
CA ALA A 45 6.69 7.05 8.70
C ALA A 45 7.41 5.71 8.45
N ILE A 46 7.97 5.55 7.25
CA ILE A 46 8.77 4.37 6.87
C ILE A 46 10.26 4.67 7.07
N LEU A 47 10.69 5.85 6.63
CA LEU A 47 12.03 6.41 6.83
C LEU A 47 11.90 7.88 7.23
N PRO A 48 12.96 8.54 7.75
CA PRO A 48 12.90 9.94 8.14
C PRO A 48 12.41 10.91 7.05
N PHE A 49 12.51 10.53 5.78
CA PHE A 49 12.10 11.32 4.62
C PHE A 49 11.00 10.64 3.78
N LEU A 50 10.48 9.49 4.22
CA LEU A 50 9.52 8.68 3.47
C LEU A 50 8.31 8.33 4.33
N TYR A 51 7.16 8.79 3.90
CA TYR A 51 5.87 8.51 4.52
C TYR A 51 5.00 7.69 3.57
N LEU A 52 4.22 6.77 4.13
CA LEU A 52 3.19 6.01 3.45
C LEU A 52 1.83 6.46 3.98
N GLY A 53 0.96 6.93 3.08
CA GLY A 53 -0.37 7.43 3.42
C GLY A 53 -1.42 7.03 2.39
N ASN A 54 -2.67 7.38 2.67
CA ASN A 54 -3.82 7.13 1.82
C ASN A 54 -4.26 8.41 1.07
N GLU A 55 -5.41 8.34 0.39
CA GLU A 55 -5.94 9.48 -0.36
C GLU A 55 -6.40 10.67 0.52
N ARG A 56 -6.73 10.41 1.79
CA ARG A 56 -7.17 11.45 2.74
C ARG A 56 -5.97 12.25 3.20
N ASP A 57 -4.86 11.58 3.50
CA ASP A 57 -3.59 12.22 3.85
C ASP A 57 -3.11 13.13 2.69
N ALA A 58 -3.24 12.66 1.45
CA ALA A 58 -2.85 13.44 0.26
C ALA A 58 -3.75 14.66 0.00
N GLN A 59 -4.95 14.72 0.59
CA GLN A 59 -5.85 15.87 0.53
C GLN A 59 -5.57 16.90 1.64
N ASP A 60 -4.94 16.50 2.74
CA ASP A 60 -4.69 17.37 3.88
C ASP A 60 -3.41 18.20 3.69
N LEU A 61 -3.60 19.42 3.16
CA LEU A 61 -2.51 20.36 2.91
C LEU A 61 -1.76 20.76 4.19
N GLU A 62 -2.46 20.91 5.31
CA GLU A 62 -1.85 21.34 6.57
C GLU A 62 -0.97 20.24 7.15
N LEU A 63 -1.45 18.99 7.13
CA LEU A 63 -0.68 17.82 7.51
C LEU A 63 0.60 17.73 6.66
N MET A 64 0.45 17.82 5.34
CA MET A 64 1.56 17.75 4.40
C MET A 64 2.65 18.80 4.68
N GLN A 65 2.25 20.04 4.92
CA GLN A 65 3.18 21.13 5.26
C GLN A 65 3.84 20.92 6.63
N ARG A 66 3.08 20.46 7.63
CA ARG A 66 3.59 20.18 8.97
C ARG A 66 4.65 19.07 8.98
N MET A 67 4.50 18.09 8.09
CA MET A 67 5.43 16.97 7.93
C MET A 67 6.58 17.28 6.95
N ASP A 68 6.68 18.52 6.47
CA ASP A 68 7.71 18.98 5.51
C ASP A 68 7.76 18.14 4.22
N ILE A 69 6.58 17.73 3.72
CA ILE A 69 6.48 16.96 2.49
C ILE A 69 6.68 17.89 1.29
N GLY A 70 7.69 17.64 0.46
CA GLY A 70 7.94 18.37 -0.79
C GLY A 70 7.67 17.57 -2.07
N TYR A 71 7.50 16.25 -1.96
CA TYR A 71 7.38 15.32 -3.08
C TYR A 71 6.24 14.34 -2.82
N ILE A 72 5.40 14.10 -3.84
CA ILE A 72 4.30 13.13 -3.77
C ILE A 72 4.41 12.14 -4.92
N LEU A 73 4.52 10.86 -4.55
CA LEU A 73 4.40 9.74 -5.48
C LEU A 73 2.98 9.15 -5.41
N ASN A 74 2.14 9.45 -6.41
CA ASN A 74 0.78 8.94 -6.49
C ASN A 74 0.73 7.64 -7.30
N VAL A 75 0.44 6.51 -6.65
CA VAL A 75 0.41 5.17 -7.27
C VAL A 75 -1.03 4.75 -7.60
N THR A 76 -1.79 5.64 -8.24
CA THR A 76 -3.17 5.36 -8.67
C THR A 76 -3.42 5.80 -10.11
N THR A 77 -4.45 5.24 -10.73
CA THR A 77 -4.87 5.62 -12.08
C THR A 77 -5.82 6.80 -12.12
N HIS A 78 -6.68 6.95 -11.10
CA HIS A 78 -7.91 7.74 -11.19
C HIS A 78 -7.99 8.93 -10.24
N LEU A 79 -7.22 8.92 -9.13
CA LEU A 79 -7.23 10.06 -8.21
C LEU A 79 -6.60 11.29 -8.87
N PRO A 80 -6.98 12.51 -8.50
CA PRO A 80 -6.28 13.72 -8.96
C PRO A 80 -4.91 13.85 -8.28
N LEU A 81 -4.06 14.74 -8.81
CA LEU A 81 -2.91 15.25 -8.10
C LEU A 81 -3.40 16.43 -7.23
N TYR A 82 -3.93 16.12 -6.05
CA TYR A 82 -4.44 17.15 -5.13
C TYR A 82 -3.42 18.26 -4.94
N HIS A 83 -3.83 19.52 -4.89
CA HIS A 83 -2.95 20.68 -4.68
C HIS A 83 -1.89 20.96 -5.76
N TYR A 84 -1.94 20.26 -6.90
CA TYR A 84 -0.97 20.45 -8.00
C TYR A 84 -0.87 21.90 -8.48
N ASP A 85 -2.01 22.58 -8.61
CA ASP A 85 -2.07 23.96 -9.11
C ASP A 85 -1.42 25.00 -8.17
N LEU A 86 -1.13 24.63 -6.92
CA LEU A 86 -0.45 25.51 -5.97
C LEU A 86 1.07 25.55 -6.19
N GLY A 87 1.64 24.59 -6.91
CA GLY A 87 3.08 24.51 -7.18
C GLY A 87 3.96 24.28 -5.95
N LEU A 88 3.37 23.80 -4.84
CA LEU A 88 4.07 23.56 -3.57
C LEU A 88 4.83 22.23 -3.54
N PHE A 89 4.36 21.24 -4.30
CA PHE A 89 4.89 19.89 -4.28
C PHE A 89 5.30 19.44 -5.68
N ASN A 90 6.33 18.60 -5.74
CA ASN A 90 6.70 17.89 -6.95
C ASN A 90 5.91 16.59 -7.01
N TYR A 91 5.24 16.33 -8.14
CA TYR A 91 4.42 15.13 -8.29
C TYR A 91 5.03 14.17 -9.30
N LYS A 92 4.91 12.87 -8.99
CA LYS A 92 5.03 11.80 -9.97
C LYS A 92 3.84 10.86 -9.81
N ARG A 93 3.24 10.47 -10.94
CA ARG A 93 2.18 9.46 -10.97
C ARG A 93 2.70 8.16 -11.56
N LEU A 94 2.48 7.07 -10.85
CA LEU A 94 2.70 5.70 -11.34
C LEU A 94 1.32 5.06 -11.53
N PRO A 95 0.80 4.98 -12.76
CA PRO A 95 -0.56 4.49 -12.99
C PRO A 95 -0.61 2.98 -12.74
N ALA A 96 -1.11 2.61 -11.57
CA ALA A 96 -1.30 1.24 -11.14
C ALA A 96 -2.69 1.05 -10.53
N THR A 97 -3.24 -0.14 -10.72
CA THR A 97 -4.47 -0.60 -10.05
C THR A 97 -4.12 -1.66 -9.02
N ASP A 98 -4.86 -1.69 -7.91
CA ASP A 98 -4.78 -2.79 -6.96
C ASP A 98 -5.47 -4.04 -7.53
N SER A 99 -4.74 -4.78 -8.36
CA SER A 99 -5.22 -6.04 -8.94
C SER A 99 -4.08 -7.03 -9.07
N ASN A 100 -4.42 -8.33 -8.98
CA ASN A 100 -3.45 -9.42 -9.11
C ASN A 100 -2.78 -9.52 -10.50
N LYS A 101 -3.25 -8.73 -11.48
CA LYS A 101 -2.67 -8.67 -12.83
C LYS A 101 -1.75 -7.46 -13.02
N GLN A 102 -1.69 -6.55 -12.06
CA GLN A 102 -0.87 -5.36 -12.14
C GLN A 102 0.60 -5.70 -11.91
N ASN A 103 1.45 -5.47 -12.91
CA ASN A 103 2.89 -5.52 -12.71
C ASN A 103 3.38 -4.21 -12.07
N LEU A 104 3.69 -4.23 -10.78
CA LEU A 104 4.26 -3.06 -10.08
C LEU A 104 5.77 -2.92 -10.27
N ARG A 105 6.47 -4.03 -10.54
CA ARG A 105 7.93 -4.06 -10.66
C ARG A 105 8.45 -3.13 -11.75
N GLN A 106 7.67 -2.93 -12.81
CA GLN A 106 8.03 -2.02 -13.90
C GLN A 106 8.25 -0.57 -13.44
N TYR A 107 7.65 -0.17 -12.31
CA TYR A 107 7.75 1.20 -11.78
C TYR A 107 8.81 1.36 -10.69
N PHE A 108 9.49 0.30 -10.29
CA PHE A 108 10.40 0.36 -9.14
C PHE A 108 11.56 1.33 -9.36
N GLU A 109 12.23 1.23 -10.50
CA GLU A 109 13.34 2.13 -10.83
C GLU A 109 12.87 3.60 -10.84
N GLU A 110 11.74 3.86 -11.48
CA GLU A 110 11.17 5.21 -11.57
C GLU A 110 10.74 5.76 -10.19
N ALA A 111 10.23 4.90 -9.31
CA ALA A 111 9.89 5.27 -7.94
C ALA A 111 11.16 5.57 -7.12
N PHE A 112 12.20 4.75 -7.25
CA PHE A 112 13.45 4.92 -6.51
C PHE A 112 14.23 6.15 -6.93
N GLU A 113 14.18 6.55 -8.20
CA GLU A 113 14.79 7.80 -8.66
C GLU A 113 14.07 9.05 -8.12
N PHE A 114 12.79 8.90 -7.78
CA PHE A 114 11.96 10.01 -7.28
C PHE A 114 12.04 10.19 -5.77
N ILE A 115 12.27 9.10 -5.04
CA ILE A 115 12.43 9.04 -3.57
C ILE A 115 13.85 9.45 -3.19
#